data_AF-F4BRK1-F1
#
_entry.id   AF-F4BRK1-F1
#
_cell.length_a   1.000
_cell.length_b   1.000
_cell.length_c   1.000
_cell.angle_alpha   90.00
_cell.angle_beta   90.00
_cell.angle_gamma   90.00
#
_symmetry.space_group_name_H-M   'P 1'
#
loop_
_entity.id
_entity.type
_entity.pdbx_description
1 polymer ?
#
loop_
_entity_poly.entity_id
_entity_poly.type
_entity_poly.pdbx_seq_one_letter_code
_entity_poly.pdbx_strand_id
1 'polypeptide(L)'
;MMPKKGLTPEGYFDYTVFPLEGHWDLDKKGRKLDYLNKDHLVYKLMIRQPDFVTEELFQYALESVKQKKATTLLDAVQFETITEGLCVQSMHIGSYDNESETFDLMEQYCSQNNLKRAEKTHKEIYISDARRTATEKLKTVLRFKVTEI
;
A
#
# COMPACT_ATOMS: atom_id res chain seq x y z
N MET A 1 14.11 -4.64 14.00
CA MET A 1 15.41 -4.02 14.31
C MET A 1 16.51 -4.99 13.95
N MET A 2 17.53 -4.53 13.23
CA MET A 2 18.65 -5.35 12.77
C MET A 2 19.24 -6.13 13.97
N PRO A 3 19.48 -7.45 13.85
CA PRO A 3 20.16 -8.17 14.91
C PRO A 3 21.54 -7.54 15.12
N LYS A 4 21.94 -7.34 16.38
CA LYS A 4 23.25 -6.83 16.82
C LYS A 4 24.47 -7.63 16.29
N LYS A 5 24.26 -8.61 15.41
CA LYS A 5 25.25 -9.53 14.85
C LYS A 5 25.61 -9.20 13.39
N GLY A 6 26.14 -8.00 13.16
CA GLY A 6 27.29 -7.88 12.24
C GLY A 6 27.07 -7.37 10.82
N LEU A 7 25.92 -6.80 10.45
CA LEU A 7 25.82 -6.03 9.21
C LEU A 7 25.08 -4.71 9.47
N THR A 8 25.83 -3.60 9.49
CA THR A 8 25.25 -2.26 9.49
C THR A 8 25.42 -1.72 8.08
N PRO A 9 24.36 -1.64 7.27
CA PRO A 9 24.48 -1.09 5.92
C PRO A 9 24.88 0.38 6.00
N GLU A 10 25.56 0.86 4.96
CA GLU A 10 25.88 2.27 4.84
C GLU A 10 24.60 3.11 4.86
N GLY A 11 24.59 4.22 5.61
CA GLY A 11 23.40 5.07 5.75
C GLY A 11 22.30 4.51 6.69
N TYR A 12 22.57 3.42 7.42
CA TYR A 12 21.62 2.87 8.39
C TYR A 12 21.20 3.88 9.47
N PHE A 13 19.91 3.87 9.79
CA PHE A 13 19.36 4.47 11.00
C PHE A 13 18.23 3.60 11.56
N ASP A 14 17.98 3.70 12.87
CA ASP A 14 16.83 3.05 13.49
C ASP A 14 15.54 3.76 13.07
N TYR A 15 14.55 2.98 12.62
CA TYR A 15 13.27 3.50 12.14
C TYR A 15 12.09 2.65 12.63
N THR A 16 10.94 3.30 12.77
CA THR A 16 9.67 2.60 12.97
C THR A 16 9.19 2.07 11.63
N VAL A 17 8.76 0.81 11.60
CA VAL A 17 8.22 0.18 10.39
C VAL A 17 7.11 1.05 9.82
N PHE A 18 7.20 1.33 8.51
CA PHE A 18 6.20 2.14 7.82
C PHE A 18 4.83 1.46 7.85
N PRO A 19 3.74 2.23 7.74
CA PRO A 19 2.39 1.68 7.61
C PRO A 19 2.30 0.63 6.50
N LEU A 20 1.38 -0.32 6.67
CA LEU A 20 1.02 -1.24 5.59
C LEU A 20 0.37 -0.44 4.46
N GLU A 21 0.73 -0.76 3.23
CA GLU A 21 0.09 -0.24 2.03
C GLU A 21 -0.56 -1.39 1.26
N GLY A 22 -1.71 -1.12 0.65
CA GLY A 22 -2.39 -2.02 -0.27
C GLY A 22 -2.62 -1.32 -1.60
N HIS A 23 -2.15 -1.90 -2.71
CA HIS A 23 -2.59 -1.52 -4.05
C HIS A 23 -3.73 -2.45 -4.45
N TRP A 24 -4.86 -1.88 -4.85
CA TRP A 24 -6.10 -2.59 -5.08
C TRP A 24 -6.57 -2.44 -6.52
N ASP A 25 -7.08 -3.55 -7.05
CA ASP A 25 -7.69 -3.64 -8.36
C ASP A 25 -8.74 -4.77 -8.38
N LEU A 26 -9.44 -4.89 -9.49
CA LEU A 26 -10.34 -6.00 -9.78
C LEU A 26 -9.77 -6.87 -10.90
N ASP A 27 -10.00 -8.17 -10.79
CA ASP A 27 -9.71 -9.10 -11.88
C ASP A 27 -10.58 -8.80 -13.13
N LYS A 28 -10.29 -9.49 -14.24
CA LYS A 28 -11.00 -9.28 -15.52
C LYS A 28 -12.51 -9.52 -15.45
N LYS A 29 -12.99 -10.34 -14.52
CA LYS A 29 -14.43 -10.63 -14.33
C LYS A 29 -15.05 -9.54 -13.47
N GLY A 30 -14.42 -9.20 -12.34
CA GLY A 30 -14.86 -8.15 -11.43
C GLY A 30 -15.02 -6.79 -12.13
N ARG A 31 -14.09 -6.44 -13.02
CA ARG A 31 -14.17 -5.19 -13.82
C ARG A 31 -15.40 -5.08 -14.73
N LYS A 32 -16.10 -6.18 -15.01
CA LYS A 32 -17.31 -6.22 -15.84
C LYS A 32 -18.61 -6.18 -15.04
N LEU A 33 -18.53 -6.31 -13.72
CA LEU A 33 -19.68 -6.21 -12.84
C LEU A 33 -20.06 -4.73 -12.65
N ASP A 34 -21.34 -4.48 -12.44
CA ASP A 34 -21.93 -3.18 -12.10
C ASP A 34 -21.87 -2.88 -10.60
N TYR A 35 -21.52 -3.87 -9.78
CA TYR A 35 -21.28 -3.73 -8.34
C TYR A 35 -19.89 -4.24 -7.94
N LEU A 36 -19.41 -3.80 -6.77
CA LEU A 36 -18.17 -4.30 -6.20
C LEU A 36 -18.38 -5.70 -5.60
N ASN A 37 -17.83 -6.73 -6.25
CA ASN A 37 -17.71 -8.06 -5.66
C ASN A 37 -16.30 -8.23 -5.06
N LYS A 38 -16.23 -8.35 -3.73
CA LYS A 38 -14.96 -8.47 -2.99
C LYS A 38 -14.17 -9.73 -3.34
N ASP A 39 -14.81 -10.79 -3.83
CA ASP A 39 -14.13 -12.03 -4.26
C ASP A 39 -13.26 -11.83 -5.52
N HIS A 40 -13.49 -10.75 -6.27
CA HIS A 40 -12.72 -10.39 -7.45
C HIS A 40 -11.63 -9.35 -7.16
N LEU A 41 -11.44 -8.95 -5.90
CA LEU A 41 -10.34 -8.07 -5.53
C LEU A 41 -9.01 -8.78 -5.73
N VAL A 42 -8.13 -8.12 -6.48
CA VAL A 42 -6.73 -8.49 -6.59
C VAL A 42 -5.91 -7.37 -5.98
N TYR A 43 -4.87 -7.75 -5.24
CA TYR A 43 -4.14 -6.78 -4.45
C TYR A 43 -2.65 -7.10 -4.38
N LYS A 44 -1.90 -6.05 -4.04
CA LYS A 44 -0.50 -6.12 -3.66
C LYS A 44 -0.30 -5.41 -2.34
N LEU A 45 0.15 -6.15 -1.33
CA LEU A 45 0.47 -5.60 -0.02
C LEU A 45 1.95 -5.24 0.04
N MET A 46 2.28 -4.09 0.61
CA MET A 46 3.61 -3.51 0.59
C MET A 46 3.93 -2.81 1.91
N ILE A 47 5.21 -2.76 2.25
CA ILE A 47 5.73 -1.93 3.35
C ILE A 47 6.95 -1.20 2.81
N ARG A 48 6.90 0.13 2.79
CA ARG A 48 8.03 0.96 2.36
C ARG A 48 9.29 0.61 3.14
N GLN A 49 10.43 0.59 2.44
CA GLN A 49 11.75 0.47 3.07
C GLN A 49 12.50 1.82 2.99
N PRO A 50 13.40 2.11 3.95
CA PRO A 50 14.36 3.19 3.83
C PRO A 50 15.33 2.99 2.66
N ASP A 51 15.91 4.08 2.16
CA ASP A 51 16.78 4.07 0.99
C ASP A 51 18.09 3.30 1.19
N PHE A 52 18.52 3.07 2.44
CA PHE A 52 19.70 2.24 2.74
C PHE A 52 19.46 0.74 2.52
N VAL A 53 18.19 0.31 2.34
CA VAL A 53 17.87 -1.09 2.10
C VAL A 53 18.12 -1.41 0.64
N THR A 54 19.15 -2.21 0.39
CA THR A 54 19.49 -2.68 -0.96
C THR A 54 18.88 -4.06 -1.24
N GLU A 55 18.92 -4.48 -2.50
CA GLU A 55 18.51 -5.83 -2.91
C GLU A 55 19.30 -6.91 -2.16
N GLU A 56 20.61 -6.74 -1.99
CA GLU A 56 21.46 -7.69 -1.26
C GLU A 56 21.05 -7.80 0.21
N LEU A 57 20.72 -6.68 0.84
CA LEU A 57 20.25 -6.66 2.22
C LEU A 57 18.87 -7.34 2.36
N PHE A 58 17.98 -7.07 1.41
CA PHE A 58 16.68 -7.72 1.33
C PHE A 58 16.82 -9.25 1.19
N GLN A 59 17.64 -9.72 0.25
CA GLN A 59 17.87 -11.16 0.04
C GLN A 59 18.48 -11.82 1.27
N TYR A 60 19.47 -11.19 1.90
CA TYR A 60 20.04 -11.67 3.16
C TYR A 60 18.97 -11.82 4.26
N ALA A 61 18.09 -10.82 4.41
CA ALA A 61 17.02 -10.85 5.39
C ALA A 61 15.98 -11.93 5.07
N LEU A 62 15.60 -12.07 3.80
CA LEU A 62 14.64 -13.07 3.34
C LEU A 62 15.13 -14.49 3.63
N GLU A 63 16.37 -14.81 3.25
CA GLU A 63 16.98 -16.12 3.51
C GLU A 63 17.14 -16.41 5.00
N SER A 64 17.54 -15.40 5.78
CA SER A 64 17.63 -15.52 7.24
C SER A 64 16.29 -15.85 7.90
N VAL A 65 15.17 -15.38 7.32
CA VAL A 65 13.82 -15.70 7.80
C VAL A 65 13.37 -17.07 7.30
N LYS A 66 13.62 -17.43 6.04
CA LYS A 66 13.30 -18.76 5.48
C LYS A 66 13.95 -19.89 6.27
N GLN A 67 15.19 -19.72 6.71
CA GLN A 67 15.87 -20.70 7.58
C GLN A 67 15.18 -20.91 8.93
N LYS A 68 14.51 -19.87 9.46
CA LYS A 68 13.83 -19.92 10.76
C LYS A 68 12.35 -20.30 10.65
N LYS A 69 11.73 -20.03 9.51
CA LYS A 69 10.30 -20.22 9.27
C LYS A 69 10.09 -20.86 7.90
N ALA A 70 9.70 -22.12 7.91
CA ALA A 70 9.30 -22.82 6.69
C ALA A 70 7.88 -22.37 6.28
N THR A 71 7.78 -21.39 5.39
CA THR A 71 6.52 -21.01 4.75
C THR A 71 6.78 -20.63 3.29
N THR A 72 5.92 -21.12 2.40
CA THR A 72 5.97 -20.83 0.96
C THR A 72 5.53 -19.40 0.64
N LEU A 73 4.89 -18.69 1.58
CA LEU A 73 4.48 -17.30 1.40
C LEU A 73 5.67 -16.36 1.22
N LEU A 74 6.84 -16.72 1.75
CA LEU A 74 8.07 -15.94 1.58
C LEU A 74 8.56 -15.94 0.13
N ASP A 75 8.16 -16.92 -0.69
CA ASP A 75 8.52 -16.97 -2.11
C ASP A 75 7.74 -15.94 -2.95
N ALA A 76 6.64 -15.40 -2.42
CA ALA A 76 5.86 -14.34 -3.06
C ALA A 76 6.36 -12.92 -2.71
N VAL A 77 7.30 -12.79 -1.77
CA VAL A 77 7.82 -11.48 -1.34
C VAL A 77 8.85 -11.00 -2.36
N GLN A 78 8.71 -9.75 -2.79
CA GLN A 78 9.60 -9.10 -3.75
C GLN A 78 10.09 -7.76 -3.20
N PHE A 79 11.27 -7.33 -3.62
CA PHE A 79 11.79 -6.00 -3.39
C PHE A 79 11.72 -5.21 -4.70
N GLU A 80 11.22 -3.98 -4.62
CA GLU A 80 10.97 -3.17 -5.81
C GLU A 80 11.03 -1.68 -5.50
N THR A 81 11.25 -0.90 -6.56
CA THR A 81 11.13 0.56 -6.54
C THR A 81 9.91 0.97 -7.35
N ILE A 82 8.98 1.67 -6.70
CA ILE A 82 7.76 2.16 -7.35
C ILE A 82 7.82 3.69 -7.45
N THR A 83 7.67 4.22 -8.66
CA THR A 83 7.39 5.64 -8.89
C THR A 83 5.91 5.81 -9.19
N GLU A 84 5.16 6.42 -8.26
CA GLU A 84 3.72 6.61 -8.44
C GLU A 84 3.39 7.72 -9.44
N GLY A 85 4.21 8.76 -9.50
CA GLY A 85 3.95 9.94 -10.31
C GLY A 85 2.90 10.87 -9.69
N LEU A 86 2.14 11.55 -10.53
CA LEU A 86 1.12 12.51 -10.10
C LEU A 86 -0.11 11.78 -9.56
N CYS A 87 -0.49 12.12 -8.33
CA CYS A 87 -1.59 11.50 -7.61
C CYS A 87 -2.45 12.54 -6.89
N VAL A 88 -3.70 12.17 -6.63
CA VAL A 88 -4.55 12.83 -5.63
C VAL A 88 -4.71 11.87 -4.46
N GLN A 89 -4.71 12.41 -3.24
CA GLN A 89 -4.90 11.63 -2.02
C GLN A 89 -5.79 12.35 -1.01
N SER A 90 -6.45 11.59 -0.15
CA SER A 90 -7.22 12.10 0.98
C SER A 90 -7.15 11.15 2.17
N MET A 91 -7.32 11.70 3.38
CA MET A 91 -7.50 10.90 4.58
C MET A 91 -8.96 10.49 4.70
N HIS A 92 -9.23 9.18 4.67
CA HIS A 92 -10.49 8.60 5.07
C HIS A 92 -10.49 8.33 6.58
N ILE A 93 -11.58 8.68 7.25
CA ILE A 93 -11.79 8.39 8.67
C ILE A 93 -13.10 7.62 8.81
N GLY A 94 -13.03 6.35 9.26
CA GLY A 94 -14.20 5.50 9.41
C GLY A 94 -14.05 4.11 8.78
N SER A 95 -15.19 3.46 8.54
CA SER A 95 -15.25 2.12 7.96
C SER A 95 -14.75 2.09 6.53
N TYR A 96 -13.97 1.07 6.15
CA TYR A 96 -13.56 0.81 4.77
C TYR A 96 -14.75 0.70 3.80
N ASP A 97 -15.91 0.25 4.27
CA ASP A 97 -17.11 0.15 3.43
C ASP A 97 -17.67 1.52 2.99
N ASN A 98 -17.22 2.62 3.63
CA ASN A 98 -17.66 3.99 3.33
C ASN A 98 -16.61 4.79 2.54
N GLU A 99 -15.53 4.15 2.06
CA GLU A 99 -14.46 4.84 1.32
C GLU A 99 -14.93 5.51 0.04
N SER A 100 -16.03 5.02 -0.57
CA SER A 100 -16.64 5.63 -1.76
C SER A 100 -16.95 7.11 -1.56
N GLU A 101 -17.40 7.50 -0.36
CA GLU A 101 -17.69 8.91 -0.03
C GLU A 101 -16.43 9.78 -0.13
N THR A 102 -15.27 9.26 0.27
CA THR A 102 -14.00 9.96 0.16
C THR A 102 -13.47 9.98 -1.27
N PHE A 103 -13.66 8.89 -2.02
CA PHE A 103 -13.33 8.87 -3.44
C PHE A 103 -14.15 9.88 -4.25
N ASP A 104 -15.44 10.01 -3.99
CA ASP A 104 -16.30 10.99 -4.67
C ASP A 104 -15.79 12.43 -4.46
N LEU A 105 -15.37 12.77 -3.23
CA LEU A 105 -14.76 14.06 -2.93
C LEU A 105 -13.42 14.27 -3.66
N MET A 106 -12.60 13.22 -3.76
CA MET A 106 -11.34 13.27 -4.50
C MET A 106 -11.57 13.45 -6.01
N GLU A 107 -12.60 12.82 -6.58
CA GLU A 107 -12.96 12.97 -8.00
C GLU A 107 -13.56 14.36 -8.29
N GLN A 108 -14.34 14.91 -7.37
CA GLN A 108 -14.79 16.30 -7.42
C GLN A 108 -13.60 17.27 -7.40
N TYR A 109 -12.64 17.06 -6.50
CA TYR A 109 -11.40 17.85 -6.46
C TYR A 109 -10.65 17.79 -7.80
N CYS A 110 -10.54 16.60 -8.40
CA CYS A 110 -9.88 16.44 -9.70
C CYS A 110 -10.56 17.31 -10.77
N SER A 111 -11.89 17.20 -10.87
CA SER A 111 -12.69 17.94 -11.85
C SER A 111 -12.55 19.47 -11.70
N GLN A 112 -12.37 19.96 -10.47
CA GLN A 112 -12.19 21.38 -10.17
C GLN A 112 -10.77 21.91 -10.47
N ASN A 113 -9.79 21.01 -10.63
CA ASN A 113 -8.37 21.37 -10.75
C ASN A 113 -7.74 20.93 -12.08
N ASN A 114 -8.55 20.70 -13.13
CA ASN A 114 -8.10 20.20 -14.44
C ASN A 114 -7.30 18.89 -14.34
N LEU A 115 -7.71 18.01 -13.42
CA LEU A 115 -7.15 16.68 -13.25
C LEU A 115 -8.21 15.63 -13.59
N LYS A 116 -7.75 14.47 -14.04
CA LYS A 116 -8.60 13.30 -14.27
C LYS A 116 -7.96 12.06 -13.67
N ARG A 117 -8.76 11.23 -13.00
CA ARG A 117 -8.34 9.92 -12.52
C ARG A 117 -7.85 9.06 -13.70
N ALA A 118 -6.60 8.60 -13.63
CA ALA A 118 -5.95 7.88 -14.71
C ALA A 118 -6.44 6.43 -14.82
N GLU A 119 -6.70 5.80 -13.68
CA GLU A 119 -7.04 4.38 -13.58
C GLU A 119 -8.05 4.12 -12.46
N LYS A 120 -8.81 3.02 -12.57
CA LYS A 120 -9.70 2.57 -11.50
C LYS A 120 -8.97 1.96 -10.30
N THR A 121 -7.69 1.62 -10.47
CA THR A 121 -6.83 1.15 -9.37
C THR A 121 -6.65 2.24 -8.33
N HIS A 122 -6.32 1.84 -7.11
CA HIS A 122 -6.02 2.78 -6.04
C HIS A 122 -5.04 2.18 -5.03
N LYS A 123 -4.51 3.04 -4.18
CA LYS A 123 -3.69 2.67 -3.04
C LYS A 123 -4.36 3.10 -1.75
N GLU A 124 -4.32 2.21 -0.77
CA GLU A 124 -4.65 2.47 0.62
C GLU A 124 -3.38 2.42 1.47
N ILE A 125 -3.24 3.35 2.41
CA ILE A 125 -2.16 3.38 3.41
C ILE A 125 -2.81 3.32 4.80
N TYR A 126 -2.64 2.21 5.50
CA TYR A 126 -3.33 1.92 6.75
C TYR A 126 -2.59 2.53 7.95
N ILE A 127 -3.00 3.73 8.34
CA ILE A 127 -2.38 4.46 9.46
C ILE A 127 -2.80 3.85 10.81
N SER A 128 -4.05 3.41 10.91
CA SER A 128 -4.58 2.73 12.10
C SER A 128 -4.45 1.22 12.02
N ASP A 129 -4.17 0.55 13.15
CA ASP A 129 -4.30 -0.91 13.25
C ASP A 129 -5.78 -1.28 13.45
N ALA A 130 -6.39 -1.88 12.42
CA ALA A 130 -7.81 -2.25 12.40
C ALA A 130 -8.21 -3.24 13.51
N ARG A 131 -7.26 -3.99 14.07
CA ARG A 131 -7.53 -4.96 15.15
C ARG A 131 -7.63 -4.28 16.51
N ARG A 132 -7.20 -3.02 16.61
CA ARG A 132 -7.05 -2.29 17.89
C ARG A 132 -7.81 -0.97 17.92
N THR A 133 -8.26 -0.50 16.77
CA THR A 133 -8.90 0.81 16.61
C THR A 133 -10.36 0.61 16.30
N ALA A 134 -11.23 1.34 17.01
CA ALA A 134 -12.66 1.33 16.73
C ALA A 134 -12.93 1.84 15.30
N THR A 135 -13.91 1.25 14.62
CA THR A 135 -14.19 1.46 13.19
C THR A 135 -14.33 2.95 12.83
N GLU A 136 -15.02 3.73 13.66
CA GLU A 136 -15.25 5.16 13.46
C GLU A 136 -14.00 6.03 13.63
N LYS A 137 -12.88 5.44 14.07
CA LYS A 137 -11.58 6.11 14.29
C LYS A 137 -10.47 5.54 13.41
N LEU A 138 -10.79 4.58 12.54
CA LEU A 138 -9.83 4.09 11.55
C LEU A 138 -9.39 5.24 10.65
N LYS A 139 -8.10 5.25 10.30
CA LYS A 139 -7.49 6.25 9.45
C LYS A 139 -6.78 5.54 8.31
N THR A 140 -7.18 5.86 7.10
CA THR A 140 -6.64 5.28 5.87
C THR A 140 -6.40 6.40 4.88
N VAL A 141 -5.18 6.51 4.35
CA VAL A 141 -4.97 7.42 3.22
C VAL A 141 -5.38 6.69 1.96
N LEU A 142 -6.33 7.27 1.22
CA LEU A 142 -6.73 6.83 -0.10
C LEU A 142 -5.95 7.63 -1.13
N ARG A 143 -5.42 6.97 -2.16
CA ARG A 143 -4.63 7.60 -3.22
C ARG A 143 -4.91 6.95 -4.57
N PHE A 144 -5.06 7.75 -5.62
CA PHE A 144 -5.08 7.27 -7.00
C PHE A 144 -4.26 8.16 -7.92
N LYS A 145 -3.79 7.58 -9.02
CA LYS A 145 -3.05 8.31 -10.06
C LYS A 145 -3.98 9.22 -10.85
N VAL A 146 -3.46 10.37 -11.25
CA VAL A 146 -4.18 11.34 -12.08
C VAL A 146 -3.32 11.78 -13.27
N THR A 147 -3.98 12.31 -14.29
CA THR A 147 -3.35 13.06 -15.38
C THR A 147 -3.94 14.47 -15.41
N GLU A 148 -3.15 15.42 -15.90
CA GLU A 148 -3.67 16.74 -16.28
C GLU A 148 -4.60 16.59 -17.51
N ILE A 149 -5.60 17.46 -17.58
CA ILE A 149 -6.56 17.56 -18.71
C ILE A 149 -6.03 18.56 -19.73
#